data_AF-A0A3D3X109-F1
#
_entry.id   AF-A0A3D3X109-F1
#
_cell.length_a   1.000
_cell.length_b   1.000
_cell.length_c   1.000
_cell.angle_alpha   90.00
_cell.angle_beta   90.00
_cell.angle_gamma   90.00
#
_symmetry.space_group_name_H-M   'P 1'
#
loop_
_entity.id
_entity.type
_entity.pdbx_description
1 polymer ?
#
loop_
_entity_poly.entity_id
_entity_poly.type
_entity_poly.pdbx_seq_one_letter_code
_entity_poly.pdbx_strand_id
1 'polypeptide(L)'
;MELMKVHVGTRNSLKVKAVRAGFSDVFSGEPLHVLPVNVDAEVPSQPFDEEIVRGAISRARGALKDADFGVGIEAGLVRFPGLKEYLSVQFCVIIDRAGRMTFGHGPGFELPQEIRDRLIRGSTLNREMSRISGIPEIK
;
A
#
# COMPACT_ATOMS: atom_id res chain seq x y z
N MET A 1 1.16 4.39 -30.21
CA MET A 1 1.62 4.76 -28.86
C MET A 1 2.07 3.49 -28.18
N GLU A 2 3.22 3.51 -27.50
CA GLU A 2 3.77 2.33 -26.83
C GLU A 2 2.99 2.06 -25.55
N LEU A 3 2.72 0.78 -25.25
CA LEU A 3 1.92 0.36 -24.10
C LEU A 3 2.72 0.57 -22.80
N MET A 4 2.27 1.47 -21.93
CA MET A 4 2.92 1.70 -20.63
C MET A 4 2.62 0.54 -19.67
N LYS A 5 3.66 -0.17 -19.25
CA LYS A 5 3.60 -1.26 -18.28
C LYS A 5 3.75 -0.74 -16.85
N VAL A 6 2.80 -1.06 -15.99
CA VAL A 6 2.84 -0.73 -14.56
C VAL A 6 2.68 -2.00 -13.75
N HIS A 7 3.69 -2.36 -12.97
CA HIS A 7 3.62 -3.50 -12.07
C HIS A 7 3.31 -3.05 -10.65
N VAL A 8 2.38 -3.74 -9.99
CA VAL A 8 1.96 -3.44 -8.61
C VAL A 8 2.38 -4.58 -7.71
N GLY A 9 3.21 -4.32 -6.70
CA GLY A 9 3.81 -5.32 -5.81
C GLY A 9 2.85 -5.93 -4.79
N THR A 10 1.65 -6.34 -5.23
CA THR A 10 0.64 -7.01 -4.40
C THR A 10 -0.36 -7.78 -5.26
N ARG A 11 -0.98 -8.81 -4.68
CA ARG A 11 -2.14 -9.52 -5.26
C ARG A 11 -3.49 -8.95 -4.78
N ASN A 12 -3.49 -7.94 -3.90
CA ASN A 12 -4.73 -7.29 -3.49
C ASN A 12 -5.33 -6.51 -4.67
N SER A 13 -6.48 -7.00 -5.17
CA SER A 13 -7.16 -6.41 -6.33
C SER A 13 -7.62 -4.97 -6.09
N LEU A 14 -7.89 -4.55 -4.86
CA LEU A 14 -8.23 -3.15 -4.54
C LEU A 14 -7.03 -2.24 -4.76
N LYS A 15 -5.84 -2.64 -4.30
CA LYS A 15 -4.60 -1.88 -4.51
C LYS A 15 -4.26 -1.79 -6.00
N VAL A 16 -4.41 -2.87 -6.76
CA VAL A 16 -4.19 -2.87 -8.22
C VAL A 16 -5.18 -1.95 -8.95
N LYS A 17 -6.46 -1.98 -8.56
CA LYS A 17 -7.49 -1.08 -9.11
C LYS A 17 -7.19 0.38 -8.78
N ALA A 18 -6.75 0.68 -7.56
CA ALA A 18 -6.37 2.04 -7.15
C ALA A 18 -5.20 2.58 -7.99
N VAL A 19 -4.16 1.75 -8.21
CA VAL A 19 -3.05 2.13 -9.09
C VAL A 19 -3.52 2.36 -10.52
N ARG A 20 -4.35 1.45 -11.06
CA ARG A 20 -4.91 1.62 -12.41
C ARG A 20 -5.68 2.94 -12.53
N ALA A 21 -6.55 3.25 -11.56
CA ALA A 21 -7.32 4.49 -11.57
C ALA A 21 -6.41 5.73 -11.53
N GLY A 22 -5.42 5.76 -10.62
CA GLY A 22 -4.49 6.88 -10.51
C GLY A 22 -3.64 7.10 -11.76
N PHE A 23 -3.11 6.01 -12.35
CA PHE A 23 -2.35 6.10 -13.60
C PHE A 23 -3.23 6.51 -14.79
N SER A 24 -4.46 5.98 -14.89
CA SER A 24 -5.38 6.34 -15.98
C SER A 24 -5.83 7.80 -15.91
N ASP A 25 -5.95 8.38 -14.72
CA ASP A 25 -6.27 9.79 -14.54
C ASP A 25 -5.12 10.69 -15.02
N VAL A 26 -3.91 10.43 -14.52
CA VAL A 26 -2.70 11.22 -14.84
C VAL A 26 -2.27 11.06 -16.30
N PHE A 27 -2.30 9.83 -16.83
CA PHE A 27 -1.90 9.49 -18.20
C PHE A 27 -3.13 9.25 -19.09
N SER A 28 -4.08 10.17 -19.01
CA SER A 28 -5.32 10.12 -19.79
C SER A 28 -5.03 10.01 -21.30
N GLY A 29 -5.56 8.96 -21.93
CA GLY A 29 -5.38 8.70 -23.37
C GLY A 29 -4.17 7.82 -23.74
N GLU A 30 -3.30 7.50 -22.78
CA GLU A 30 -2.20 6.56 -23.00
C GLU A 30 -2.66 5.10 -22.82
N PRO A 31 -2.23 4.17 -23.68
CA PRO A 31 -2.51 2.75 -23.47
C PRO A 31 -1.76 2.24 -22.23
N LEU A 32 -2.49 1.73 -21.24
CA LEU A 32 -1.97 1.29 -19.94
C LEU A 32 -2.17 -0.20 -19.70
N HIS A 33 -1.11 -0.87 -19.27
CA HIS A 33 -1.13 -2.26 -18.82
C HIS A 33 -0.67 -2.40 -17.37
N VAL A 34 -1.64 -2.39 -16.45
CA VAL A 34 -1.38 -2.56 -15.01
C VAL A 34 -1.51 -4.04 -14.62
N LEU A 35 -0.45 -4.62 -14.04
CA LEU A 35 -0.41 -6.03 -13.61
C LEU A 35 0.00 -6.20 -12.14
N PRO A 36 -0.59 -7.15 -11.41
CA PRO A 36 -0.12 -7.54 -10.10
C PRO A 36 1.16 -8.38 -10.19
N VAL A 37 2.12 -8.11 -9.31
CA VAL A 37 3.32 -8.91 -9.08
C VAL A 37 3.33 -9.33 -7.62
N ASN A 38 3.53 -10.62 -7.36
CA ASN A 38 3.64 -11.11 -5.99
C ASN A 38 4.99 -10.70 -5.42
N VAL A 39 4.99 -9.81 -4.43
CA VAL A 39 6.19 -9.34 -3.73
C VAL A 39 5.92 -9.43 -2.23
N ASP A 40 6.83 -10.06 -1.50
CA ASP A 40 6.83 -10.05 -0.04
C ASP A 40 7.35 -8.70 0.44
N ALA A 41 6.62 -8.04 1.34
CA ALA A 41 6.97 -6.69 1.78
C ALA A 41 8.15 -6.66 2.76
N GLU A 42 8.68 -7.80 3.18
CA GLU A 42 9.79 -7.93 4.14
C GLU A 42 9.52 -7.21 5.48
N VAL A 43 8.25 -7.08 5.86
CA VAL A 43 7.76 -6.44 7.09
C VAL A 43 6.65 -7.31 7.73
N PRO A 44 6.35 -7.12 9.03
CA PRO A 44 5.24 -7.80 9.69
C PRO A 44 3.90 -7.60 8.99
N SER A 45 2.94 -8.49 9.27
CA SER A 45 1.58 -8.43 8.70
C SER A 45 0.79 -7.19 9.11
N GLN A 46 1.15 -6.59 10.25
CA GLN A 46 0.65 -5.29 10.71
C GLN A 46 1.83 -4.34 10.89
N PRO A 47 2.21 -3.58 9.85
CA PRO A 47 3.34 -2.65 9.92
C PRO A 47 3.05 -1.45 10.81
N PHE A 48 4.10 -0.98 11.50
CA PHE A 48 4.09 0.26 12.29
C PHE A 48 5.19 1.21 11.83
N ASP A 49 4.90 2.52 11.91
CA ASP A 49 5.85 3.60 11.73
C ASP A 49 6.73 3.43 10.46
N GLU A 50 8.04 3.27 10.60
CA GLU A 50 8.99 3.13 9.49
C GLU A 50 8.78 1.86 8.64
N GLU A 51 8.18 0.82 9.21
CA GLU A 51 7.93 -0.44 8.50
C GLU A 51 6.96 -0.24 7.34
N ILE A 52 6.04 0.72 7.43
CA ILE A 52 5.07 1.01 6.37
C ILE A 52 5.82 1.48 5.12
N VAL A 53 6.74 2.44 5.29
CA VAL A 53 7.54 2.98 4.18
C VAL A 53 8.50 1.92 3.66
N ARG A 54 9.16 1.16 4.54
CA ARG A 54 10.05 0.04 4.16
C ARG A 54 9.32 -1.01 3.31
N GLY A 55 8.12 -1.41 3.73
CA GLY A 55 7.28 -2.36 3.02
C GLY A 55 6.84 -1.84 1.65
N ALA A 56 6.43 -0.57 1.57
CA ALA A 56 6.05 0.05 0.31
C ALA A 56 7.24 0.13 -0.67
N ILE A 57 8.43 0.49 -0.20
CA ILE A 57 9.68 0.49 -1.00
C ILE A 57 10.00 -0.92 -1.51
N SER A 58 9.96 -1.93 -0.63
CA SER A 58 10.25 -3.33 -0.99
C SER A 58 9.30 -3.82 -2.09
N ARG A 59 8.00 -3.56 -1.93
CA ARG A 59 6.97 -3.85 -2.95
C ARG A 59 7.24 -3.15 -4.27
N ALA A 60 7.53 -1.85 -4.26
CA ALA A 60 7.78 -1.07 -5.48
C ALA A 60 9.00 -1.60 -6.25
N ARG A 61 10.12 -1.83 -5.55
CA ARG A 61 11.36 -2.37 -6.14
C ARG A 61 11.17 -3.78 -6.67
N GLY A 62 10.53 -4.66 -5.89
CA GLY A 62 10.26 -6.03 -6.31
C GLY A 62 9.33 -6.12 -7.51
N ALA A 63 8.43 -5.14 -7.68
CA ALA A 63 7.48 -5.09 -8.78
C ALA A 63 8.09 -4.60 -10.11
N LEU A 64 9.07 -3.69 -10.07
CA LEU A 64 9.56 -2.96 -11.27
C LEU A 64 9.90 -3.92 -12.43
N LYS A 65 10.72 -4.95 -12.22
CA LYS A 65 11.08 -5.98 -13.23
C LYS A 65 11.33 -5.37 -14.63
N ASP A 66 10.53 -5.76 -15.64
CA ASP A 66 10.56 -5.22 -17.01
C ASP A 66 9.50 -4.13 -17.28
N ALA A 67 8.76 -3.69 -16.27
CA ALA A 67 7.76 -2.62 -16.39
C ALA A 67 8.41 -1.23 -16.46
N ASP A 68 7.64 -0.23 -16.92
CA ASP A 68 8.05 1.17 -16.91
C ASP A 68 8.02 1.74 -15.48
N PHE A 69 7.06 1.25 -14.69
CA PHE A 69 6.88 1.62 -13.29
C PHE A 69 6.64 0.41 -12.39
N GLY A 70 7.25 0.43 -11.21
CA GLY A 70 6.95 -0.43 -10.07
C GLY A 70 6.21 0.35 -8.99
N VAL A 71 5.11 -0.18 -8.48
CA VAL A 71 4.26 0.48 -7.49
C VAL A 71 4.09 -0.39 -6.26
N GLY A 72 4.40 0.17 -5.09
CA GLY A 72 4.20 -0.47 -3.79
C GLY A 72 3.23 0.33 -2.94
N ILE A 73 2.19 -0.33 -2.43
CA ILE A 73 1.25 0.26 -1.47
C ILE A 73 1.26 -0.57 -0.20
N GLU A 74 1.56 0.06 0.93
CA GLU A 74 1.56 -0.59 2.24
C GLU A 74 0.68 0.19 3.22
N ALA A 75 -0.14 -0.55 3.97
CA ALA A 75 -1.00 0.02 4.99
C ALA A 75 -0.39 -0.24 6.37
N GLY A 76 -0.57 0.67 7.30
CA GLY A 76 -0.11 0.45 8.67
C GLY A 76 -0.48 1.60 9.59
N LEU A 77 0.09 1.54 10.80
CA LEU A 77 -0.16 2.51 11.85
C LEU A 77 1.07 3.39 12.06
N VAL A 78 0.91 4.71 11.93
CA VAL A 78 1.99 5.66 12.15
C VAL A 78 1.67 6.58 13.32
N ARG A 79 2.67 6.82 14.18
CA ARG A 79 2.60 7.85 15.20
C ARG A 79 3.08 9.17 14.60
N PHE A 80 2.20 10.16 14.58
CA PHE A 80 2.59 11.51 14.16
C PHE A 80 3.08 12.34 15.36
N PRO A 81 4.19 13.09 15.23
CA PRO A 81 4.62 14.02 16.26
C PRO A 81 3.49 15.00 16.62
N GLY A 82 3.20 15.13 17.91
CA GLY A 82 2.10 15.96 18.41
C GLY A 82 0.77 15.21 18.60
N LEU A 83 0.64 13.98 18.11
CA LEU A 83 -0.50 13.10 18.39
C LEU A 83 -0.11 11.99 19.37
N LYS A 84 -1.02 11.70 20.31
CA LYS A 84 -0.88 10.56 21.22
C LYS A 84 -1.22 9.24 20.53
N GLU A 85 -2.16 9.30 19.59
CA GLU A 85 -2.75 8.16 18.92
C GLU A 85 -2.00 7.78 17.63
N TYR A 86 -2.17 6.54 17.21
CA TYR A 86 -1.74 6.09 15.89
C TYR A 86 -2.80 6.44 14.84
N LEU A 87 -2.33 6.85 13.67
CA LEU A 87 -3.19 6.99 12.49
C LEU A 87 -2.98 5.79 11.57
N SER A 88 -4.09 5.20 11.12
CA SER A 88 -4.11 4.25 10.02
C SER A 88 -3.91 4.99 8.71
N VAL A 89 -2.84 4.66 7.99
CA VAL A 89 -2.44 5.30 6.73
C VAL A 89 -2.11 4.25 5.67
N GLN A 90 -2.12 4.68 4.41
CA GLN A 90 -1.56 3.92 3.29
C GLN A 90 -0.44 4.74 2.65
N PHE A 91 0.77 4.19 2.60
CA PHE A 91 1.86 4.76 1.84
C PHE A 91 1.91 4.14 0.45
N CYS A 92 2.16 4.97 -0.55
CA CYS A 92 2.40 4.62 -1.93
C CYS A 92 3.81 5.04 -2.33
N VAL A 93 4.55 4.10 -2.92
CA VAL A 93 5.87 4.33 -3.50
C VAL A 93 5.81 3.96 -4.96
N ILE A 94 6.27 4.85 -5.83
CA ILE A 94 6.38 4.62 -7.26
C ILE A 94 7.86 4.72 -7.63
N ILE A 95 8.37 3.71 -8.33
CA ILE A 95 9.72 3.70 -8.88
C ILE A 95 9.65 3.58 -10.41
N ASP A 96 10.42 4.38 -11.15
CA ASP A 96 10.54 4.25 -12.61
C ASP A 96 11.77 3.42 -13.02
N ARG A 97 11.90 3.11 -14.32
CA ARG A 97 13.06 2.38 -14.87
C ARG A 97 14.41 3.08 -14.66
N ALA A 98 14.43 4.40 -14.49
CA ALA A 98 15.66 5.13 -14.18
C ALA A 98 16.03 5.05 -12.69
N GLY A 99 15.21 4.37 -11.88
CA GLY A 99 15.41 4.21 -10.44
C GLY A 99 14.94 5.41 -9.62
N ARG A 100 14.27 6.40 -10.24
CA ARG A 100 13.70 7.54 -9.50
C ARG A 100 12.50 7.05 -8.71
N MET A 101 12.49 7.40 -7.42
CA MET A 101 11.48 6.95 -6.48
C MET A 101 10.75 8.15 -5.88
N THR A 102 9.42 8.11 -5.92
CA THR A 102 8.55 9.12 -5.31
C THR A 102 7.65 8.48 -4.27
N PHE A 103 7.17 9.32 -3.35
CA PHE A 103 6.43 8.91 -2.17
C PHE A 103 5.16 9.73 -2.05
N GLY A 104 4.07 9.08 -1.69
CA GLY A 104 2.84 9.72 -1.29
C GLY A 104 2.16 8.90 -0.20
N HIS A 105 1.31 9.52 0.59
CA HIS A 105 0.46 8.80 1.54
C HIS A 105 -0.99 9.28 1.43
N GLY A 106 -1.93 8.38 1.68
CA GLY A 106 -3.34 8.71 1.82
C GLY A 106 -3.63 9.44 3.13
N PRO A 107 -4.87 9.95 3.30
CA PRO A 107 -5.29 10.54 4.57
C PRO A 107 -5.16 9.51 5.70
N GLY A 108 -4.75 9.99 6.88
CA GLY A 108 -4.72 9.19 8.10
C GLY A 108 -6.01 9.33 8.90
N PHE A 109 -6.42 8.26 9.59
CA PHE A 109 -7.55 8.29 10.51
C PHE A 109 -7.26 7.52 11.79
N GLU A 110 -7.86 7.96 12.89
CA GLU A 110 -7.75 7.29 14.19
C GLU A 110 -8.54 5.99 14.21
N LEU A 111 -8.03 5.00 14.94
CA LEU A 111 -8.75 3.78 15.24
C LEU A 111 -9.31 3.82 16.67
N PRO A 112 -10.46 3.18 16.93
CA PRO A 112 -10.93 2.96 18.29
C PRO A 112 -9.83 2.31 19.15
N GLN A 113 -9.70 2.76 20.40
CA GLN A 113 -8.66 2.29 21.32
C GLN A 113 -8.61 0.77 21.43
N GLU A 114 -9.77 0.11 21.54
CA GLU A 114 -9.83 -1.35 21.64
C GLU A 114 -9.17 -2.05 20.45
N ILE A 115 -9.34 -1.52 19.24
CA ILE A 115 -8.73 -2.09 18.03
C ILE A 115 -7.23 -1.93 18.08
N ARG A 116 -6.76 -0.71 18.34
CA ARG A 116 -5.33 -0.43 18.46
C ARG A 116 -4.65 -1.34 19.49
N ASP A 117 -5.24 -1.52 20.67
CA ASP A 117 -4.66 -2.36 21.72
C ASP A 117 -4.59 -3.84 21.30
N ARG A 118 -5.48 -4.30 20.41
CA ARG A 118 -5.40 -5.65 19.81
C ARG A 118 -4.31 -5.73 18.76
N LEU A 119 -4.11 -4.68 17.95
CA LEU A 119 -3.03 -4.61 16.95
C LEU A 119 -1.66 -4.61 17.61
N ILE A 120 -1.48 -3.84 18.70
CA ILE A 120 -0.25 -3.82 19.49
C ILE A 120 0.04 -5.21 20.10
N ARG A 121 -1.00 -6.00 20.41
CA ARG A 121 -0.88 -7.38 20.91
C ARG A 121 -0.71 -8.42 19.80
N GLY A 122 -0.47 -8.01 18.55
CA GLY A 122 -0.16 -8.89 17.42
C GLY A 122 -1.37 -9.32 16.58
N SER A 123 -2.54 -8.69 16.74
CA SER A 123 -3.62 -8.83 15.75
C SER A 123 -3.35 -7.98 14.51
N THR A 124 -4.20 -8.11 13.48
CA THR A 124 -4.14 -7.29 12.26
C THR A 124 -5.43 -6.52 12.05
N LEU A 125 -5.37 -5.36 11.39
CA LEU A 125 -6.54 -4.53 11.18
C LEU A 125 -7.63 -5.29 10.44
N ASN A 126 -7.25 -6.04 9.39
CA ASN A 126 -8.19 -6.84 8.61
C ASN A 126 -8.89 -7.88 9.49
N ARG A 127 -8.16 -8.56 10.40
CA ARG A 127 -8.76 -9.54 11.31
C ARG A 127 -9.78 -8.90 12.25
N GLU A 128 -9.44 -7.76 12.84
CA GLU A 128 -10.34 -7.06 13.77
C GLU A 128 -11.55 -6.47 13.06
N MET A 129 -11.37 -5.89 11.86
CA MET A 129 -12.47 -5.34 11.08
C MET A 129 -13.40 -6.45 10.57
N SER A 130 -12.89 -7.61 10.17
CA SER A 130 -13.72 -8.77 9.84
C SER A 130 -14.52 -9.26 11.05
N ARG A 131 -13.90 -9.30 12.24
CA ARG A 131 -14.58 -9.68 13.48
C ARG A 131 -15.74 -8.74 13.83
N ILE A 132 -15.57 -7.44 13.66
CA ILE A 132 -16.58 -6.43 14.01
C ILE A 132 -17.68 -6.34 12.97
N SER A 133 -17.32 -6.31 11.69
CA SER A 133 -18.27 -6.13 10.59
C SER A 133 -19.04 -7.40 10.23
N GLY A 134 -18.51 -8.57 10.59
CA GLY A 134 -19.02 -9.86 10.11
C GLY A 134 -18.67 -10.14 8.64
N ILE A 135 -17.89 -9.28 7.98
CA ILE A 135 -17.46 -9.45 6.58
C ILE A 135 -16.16 -10.26 6.55
N PRO A 136 -16.16 -11.48 5.98
CA PRO A 136 -14.95 -12.26 5.83
C PRO A 136 -13.97 -11.57 4.88
N GLU A 137 -12.67 -11.65 5.19
CA GLU A 137 -11.59 -11.13 4.33
C GLU A 137 -11.75 -9.66 3.92
N ILE A 138 -12.08 -8.77 4.86
CA ILE A 138 -12.08 -7.34 4.58
C ILE A 138 -10.67 -6.89 4.17
N LYS A 139 -10.55 -6.18 3.05
CA LYS A 139 -9.29 -5.86 2.36
C LYS A 139 -8.98 -4.38 2.35
#